data_AF-A0A0V0ZYD0-F1
#
_entry.id   AF-A0A0V0ZYD0-F1
#
_cell.length_a   1.000
_cell.length_b   1.000
_cell.length_c   1.000
_cell.angle_alpha   90.00
_cell.angle_beta   90.00
_cell.angle_gamma   90.00
#
_symmetry.space_group_name_H-M   'P 1'
#
loop_
_entity.id
_entity.type
_entity.pdbx_description
1 polymer ?
#
loop_
_entity_poly.entity_id
_entity_poly.type
_entity_poly.pdbx_seq_one_letter_code
_entity_poly.pdbx_strand_id
1 'polypeptide(L)' 'LKWMKRYLSELHSLPFMVRLTLDMSYGGVMYVNQCSGTLMPNGLANYSNVVLTSAHCLFIN' A
#
# COMPACT_ATOMS: atom_id res chain seq x y z
N LEU A 1 -24.14 7.42 9.56
CA LEU A 1 -22.97 7.03 8.73
C LEU A 1 -22.89 8.00 7.54
N LYS A 2 -21.90 8.90 7.53
CA LYS A 2 -21.68 9.85 6.43
C LYS A 2 -20.82 9.16 5.37
N TRP A 3 -21.38 8.90 4.20
CA TRP A 3 -20.65 8.29 3.09
C TRP A 3 -19.57 9.25 2.59
N MET A 4 -18.31 8.81 2.56
CA MET A 4 -17.24 9.58 1.92
C MET A 4 -17.42 9.54 0.40
N LYS A 5 -17.37 10.71 -0.24
CA LYS A 5 -17.31 10.80 -1.70
C LYS A 5 -15.95 10.25 -2.16
N ARG A 6 -15.97 9.31 -3.09
CA ARG A 6 -14.77 8.75 -3.71
C ARG A 6 -14.55 9.43 -5.06
N TYR A 7 -13.32 9.86 -5.30
CA TYR A 7 -12.90 10.40 -6.59
C TYR A 7 -11.79 9.52 -7.14
N LEU A 8 -11.88 9.17 -8.42
CA LEU A 8 -10.82 8.43 -9.10
C LEU A 8 -9.68 9.40 -9.42
N SER A 9 -8.47 9.05 -9.02
CA SER A 9 -7.27 9.77 -9.43
C SER A 9 -6.93 9.42 -10.88
N GLU A 10 -6.49 10.39 -11.67
CA GLU A 10 -5.93 10.13 -13.00
C GLU A 10 -4.68 9.23 -12.90
N LEU A 11 -4.41 8.48 -13.96
CA LEU A 11 -3.27 7.55 -14.00
C LEU A 11 -1.96 8.33 -13.77
N HIS A 12 -1.15 7.84 -12.83
CA HIS A 12 0.12 8.46 -12.41
C HIS A 12 0.02 9.87 -11.79
N SER A 13 -1.18 10.38 -11.49
CA SER A 13 -1.35 11.67 -10.76
C SER A 13 -0.86 11.61 -9.31
N LEU A 14 -0.72 10.40 -8.75
CA LEU A 14 -0.18 10.14 -7.42
C LEU A 14 1.02 9.17 -7.54
N PRO A 15 2.18 9.63 -8.06
CA PRO A 15 3.29 8.75 -8.43
C PRO A 15 3.96 8.05 -7.24
N PHE A 16 3.70 8.53 -6.03
CA PHE A 16 4.18 7.93 -4.78
C PHE A 16 3.23 6.89 -4.20
N MET A 17 2.03 6.70 -4.76
CA MET A 17 1.07 5.72 -4.26
C MET A 17 1.48 4.30 -4.69
N VAL A 18 1.63 3.40 -3.72
CA VAL A 18 2.06 2.02 -3.94
C VAL A 18 0.97 1.05 -3.46
N ARG A 19 0.68 0.03 -4.25
CA ARG A 19 -0.17 -1.10 -3.86
C ARG A 19 0.71 -2.24 -3.36
N LEU A 20 0.49 -2.63 -2.11
CA LEU A 20 1.17 -3.75 -1.48
C LEU A 20 0.25 -4.97 -1.53
N THR A 21 0.77 -6.08 -2.05
CA THR A 21 0.07 -7.37 -2.11
C THR A 21 0.89 -8.39 -1.34
N LEU A 22 0.28 -8.97 -0.31
CA LEU A 22 0.92 -9.95 0.57
C LEU A 22 0.15 -11.25 0.46
N ASP A 23 0.84 -12.29 0.02
CA ASP A 23 0.29 -13.65 -0.04
C ASP A 23 0.43 -14.27 1.34
N MET A 24 -0.68 -14.39 2.05
CA MET A 24 -0.73 -14.95 3.40
C MET A 24 -1.42 -16.31 3.35
N SER A 25 -0.91 -17.30 4.08
CA SER A 25 -1.57 -18.59 4.26
C SER A 25 -2.08 -18.71 5.70
N TYR A 26 -3.39 -18.91 5.87
CA TYR A 26 -4.00 -19.16 7.17
C TYR A 26 -4.84 -20.43 7.11
N GLY A 27 -4.54 -21.41 7.95
CA GLY A 27 -5.27 -22.68 8.00
C GLY A 27 -5.26 -23.49 6.69
N GLY A 28 -4.22 -23.34 5.86
CA GLY A 28 -4.12 -24.01 4.55
C GLY A 28 -4.82 -23.30 3.39
N VAL A 29 -5.45 -22.14 3.63
CA VAL A 29 -6.08 -21.30 2.59
C VAL A 29 -5.19 -20.08 2.31
N MET A 30 -4.92 -19.80 1.03
CA MET A 30 -4.19 -18.60 0.59
C MET A 30 -5.12 -17.40 0.49
N TYR A 31 -4.74 -16.28 1.11
CA TYR A 31 -5.42 -15.00 1.03
C TYR A 31 -4.43 -13.92 0.57
N VAL A 32 -4.86 -13.10 -0.39
CA VAL A 32 -4.10 -11.92 -0.82
C VAL A 32 -4.56 -10.73 0.01
N ASN A 33 -3.74 -10.33 0.99
CA ASN A 33 -3.98 -9.08 1.71
C ASN A 33 -3.50 -7.92 0.87
N GLN A 34 -4.30 -6.86 0.79
CA GLN A 34 -4.00 -5.69 -0.01
C GLN A 34 -4.02 -4.44 0.84
N CYS A 35 -2.92 -3.71 0.80
CA CYS A 35 -2.77 -2.46 1.52
C CYS A 35 -2.18 -1.37 0.62
N SER A 36 -2.36 -0.13 1.07
CA SER A 36 -1.73 1.03 0.45
C SER A 36 -0.43 1.37 1.17
N GLY A 37 0.56 1.80 0.41
CA GLY A 37 1.79 2.38 0.92
C GLY A 37 2.16 3.64 0.17
N THR A 38 3.21 4.31 0.63
CA THR A 38 3.76 5.51 -0.01
C THR A 38 5.26 5.35 -0.20
N LEU A 39 5.74 5.58 -1.43
CA LEU A 39 7.16 5.59 -1.74
C LEU A 39 7.81 6.80 -1.06
N MET A 40 8.79 6.55 -0.17
CA MET A 40 9.44 7.62 0.58
C MET A 40 10.60 8.22 -0.19
N PRO A 41 10.75 9.55 -0.24
CA PRO A 41 11.92 10.17 -0.84
C PRO A 41 13.17 9.84 -0.02
N ASN A 42 14.29 9.54 -0.68
CA ASN A 42 15.58 9.32 -0.01
C ASN A 42 16.46 10.59 0.02
N GLY A 43 15.96 11.71 -0.51
CA GLY A 43 16.66 13.00 -0.55
C GLY A 43 17.88 13.09 -1.48
N LEU A 44 18.29 11.97 -2.09
CA LEU A 44 19.53 11.86 -2.87
C LEU A 44 19.26 11.54 -4.35
N ALA A 45 18.11 10.93 -4.67
CA ALA A 45 17.77 10.53 -6.02
C ALA A 45 16.26 10.59 -6.28
N ASN A 46 15.90 10.58 -7.57
CA ASN A 46 14.50 10.49 -8.06
C ASN A 46 13.93 9.07 -7.98
N TYR A 47 14.50 8.22 -7.14
CA TYR A 47 14.02 6.86 -6.88
C TYR A 47 14.31 6.51 -5.43
N SER A 48 13.50 5.61 -4.88
CA SER A 48 13.80 5.00 -3.59
C SER A 48 13.36 3.55 -3.59
N ASN A 49 13.93 2.79 -2.65
CA ASN A 49 13.56 1.39 -2.40
C ASN A 49 12.83 1.25 -1.06
N VAL A 50 12.26 2.35 -0.54
CA VAL A 50 11.65 2.41 0.79
C VAL A 50 10.18 2.79 0.64
N VAL A 51 9.30 1.94 1.16
CA VAL A 51 7.85 2.18 1.18
C VAL A 51 7.38 2.30 2.63
N LEU A 52 6.69 3.40 2.94
CA LEU A 52 5.99 3.59 4.21
C LEU A 52 4.61 2.95 4.13
N THR A 53 4.25 2.13 5.12
CA THR A 53 2.94 1.48 5.23
C THR A 53 2.58 1.26 6.69
N SER A 54 1.34 0.87 6.97
CA SER A 54 0.88 0.53 8.32
C SER A 54 1.33 -0.86 8.74
N ALA A 55 1.79 -1.01 9.98
CA ALA A 55 2.34 -2.28 10.50
C ALA A 55 1.33 -3.44 10.44
N HIS A 56 0.04 -3.21 10.72
CA HIS A 56 -0.99 -4.24 10.69
C HIS A 56 -1.22 -4.87 9.29
N CYS A 57 -0.71 -4.25 8.23
CA CYS A 57 -0.75 -4.84 6.89
C CYS A 57 0.25 -5.98 6.74
N LEU A 58 1.40 -5.88 7.43
CA LEU A 58 2.51 -6.83 7.35
C LEU A 58 2.47 -7.86 8.49
N PHE A 59 1.95 -7.46 9.65
CA PHE A 59 1.90 -8.30 10.83
C PHE A 59 0.44 -8.55 11.21
N ILE A 60 0.02 -9.81 11.10
CA ILE A 60 -1.20 -10.29 11.74
C ILE A 60 -0.80 -10.58 13.19
N ASN A 61 -1.34 -9.81 14.14
CA ASN A 61 -1.31 -10.17 15.56
C ASN A 61 -2.68 -10.70 15.96
#